data_AF-A0A5J5AGA1-F1
#
_entry.id   AF-A0A5J5AGA1-F1
#
_cell.length_a   1.000
_cell.length_b   1.000
_cell.length_c   1.000
_cell.angle_alpha   90.00
_cell.angle_beta   90.00
_cell.angle_gamma   90.00
#
_symmetry.space_group_name_H-M   'P 1'
#
loop_
_entity.id
_entity.type
_entity.pdbx_description
1 polymer ?
#
loop_
_entity_poly.entity_id
_entity_poly.type
_entity_poly.pdbx_seq_one_letter_code
_entity_poly.pdbx_strand_id
1 'polypeptide(L)' 'MTTPTVSVDRDDLPDGGSGHFALTVKAMKKLKPDIMIECLTSDFRGDLNAVTTLVHSWLDVFAHNIETVKRLQ' A
#
# COMPACT_ATOMS: atom_id res chain seq x y z
N MET A 1 -8.02 12.86 11.03
CA MET A 1 -6.56 13.02 10.92
C MET A 1 -6.08 11.85 10.08
N THR A 2 -5.64 12.08 8.85
CA THR A 2 -5.19 11.02 7.93
C THR A 2 -3.71 10.78 8.16
N THR A 3 -3.28 9.52 8.23
CA THR A 3 -1.85 9.19 8.34
C THR A 3 -1.40 8.53 7.04
N PRO A 4 -0.60 9.22 6.21
CA PRO A 4 -0.09 8.64 4.98
C PRO A 4 0.97 7.59 5.31
N THR A 5 0.80 6.39 4.77
CA THR A 5 1.82 5.34 4.75
C THR A 5 2.40 5.27 3.34
N VAL A 6 3.69 5.58 3.24
CA VAL A 6 4.40 5.62 1.95
C VAL A 6 5.11 4.28 1.78
N SER A 7 4.79 3.54 0.73
CA SER A 7 5.50 2.32 0.40
C SER A 7 6.81 2.65 -0.29
N VAL A 8 7.91 2.07 0.19
CA VAL A 8 9.18 1.98 -0.54
C VAL A 8 9.25 0.58 -1.15
N ASP A 9 9.66 0.49 -2.42
CA ASP A 9 9.69 -0.79 -3.12
C ASP A 9 10.66 -1.77 -2.46
N ARG A 10 10.08 -2.85 -1.94
CA ARG A 10 10.82 -3.99 -1.40
C ARG A 10 10.84 -5.09 -2.45
N ASP A 11 11.44 -4.78 -3.60
CA ASP A 11 11.67 -5.72 -4.71
C ASP A 11 12.49 -6.96 -4.30
N ASP A 12 13.15 -6.88 -3.14
CA ASP A 12 13.86 -7.98 -2.49
C ASP A 12 12.92 -9.04 -1.89
N LEU A 13 11.64 -8.72 -1.69
CA LEU A 13 10.63 -9.63 -1.14
C LEU A 13 9.69 -10.17 -2.22
N PRO A 14 9.30 -11.47 -2.14
CA PRO A 14 8.39 -12.08 -3.11
C PRO A 14 7.02 -11.40 -3.24
N ASP A 15 6.59 -10.70 -2.18
CA ASP A 15 5.30 -10.01 -2.08
C ASP A 15 5.43 -8.49 -2.23
N GLY A 16 6.61 -7.99 -2.61
CA GLY A 16 6.93 -6.57 -2.70
C GLY A 16 6.81 -5.82 -1.36
N GLY A 17 6.76 -6.53 -0.23
CA GLY A 17 6.52 -5.96 1.11
C GLY A 17 5.06 -5.78 1.49
N SER A 18 4.09 -6.17 0.63
CA SER A 18 2.65 -5.97 0.86
C SER A 18 2.13 -6.58 2.17
N GLY A 19 2.65 -7.74 2.58
CA GLY A 19 2.29 -8.36 3.86
C GLY A 19 2.69 -7.53 5.07
N HIS A 20 3.87 -6.89 5.02
CA HIS A 20 4.36 -6.03 6.10
C HIS A 20 3.51 -4.77 6.24
N PHE A 21 3.10 -4.17 5.12
CA PHE A 21 2.17 -3.04 5.12
C PHE A 21 0.82 -3.45 5.70
N ALA A 22 0.24 -4.57 5.25
CA ALA A 22 -1.04 -5.04 5.74
C ALA A 22 -1.05 -5.27 7.27
N LEU A 23 0.04 -5.78 7.84
CA LEU A 23 0.20 -5.93 9.29
C LEU A 23 0.27 -4.58 10.01
N THR A 24 0.96 -3.60 9.42
CA THR A 24 1.08 -2.24 9.96
C THR A 24 -0.27 -1.52 9.97
N VAL A 25 -1.03 -1.61 8.87
CA VAL A 25 -2.39 -1.06 8.75
C VAL A 25 -3.30 -1.65 9.82
N LYS A 26 -3.29 -2.98 9.99
CA LYS A 26 -4.09 -3.67 11.01
C LYS A 26 -3.70 -3.24 12.43
N ALA A 27 -2.41 -3.12 12.73
CA ALA A 27 -1.94 -2.67 14.04
C ALA A 27 -2.37 -1.22 14.33
N MET A 28 -2.27 -0.33 13.34
CA MET A 28 -2.72 1.06 13.43
C MET A 28 -4.23 1.16 13.67
N LYS A 29 -5.05 0.43 12.90
CA LYS A 29 -6.51 0.37 13.10
C LYS A 29 -6.88 -0.20 14.47
N LYS A 30 -6.11 -1.16 15.00
CA LYS A 30 -6.32 -1.69 16.36
C LYS A 30 -6.05 -0.65 17.45
N LEU A 31 -5.04 0.20 17.25
CA LEU A 31 -4.69 1.28 18.19
C LEU A 31 -5.65 2.47 18.10
N LYS A 32 -6.07 2.83 16.88
CA LYS A 32 -7.00 3.92 16.60
C LYS A 32 -7.95 3.51 15.47
N PRO A 33 -9.15 2.98 15.77
CA PRO A 33 -10.07 2.50 14.74
C PRO A 33 -10.56 3.64 13.81
N ASP A 34 -10.63 4.87 14.31
CA ASP A 34 -11.10 6.04 13.56
C ASP A 34 -10.00 6.70 12.69
N ILE A 35 -8.77 6.18 12.71
CA ILE A 35 -7.69 6.73 11.89
C ILE A 35 -7.91 6.34 10.43
N MET A 36 -7.79 7.30 9.51
CA MET A 36 -7.81 7.01 8.08
C MET A 36 -6.37 6.73 7.63
N ILE A 37 -6.20 5.58 6.97
CA ILE A 37 -4.91 5.09 6.48
C ILE A 37 -4.95 5.10 4.96
N GLU A 38 -4.03 5.87 4.40
CA GLU A 38 -3.78 5.93 2.97
C GLU A 38 -2.47 5.21 2.68
N CYS A 39 -2.50 4.26 1.74
CA CYS A 39 -1.30 3.56 1.28
C CYS A 39 -1.01 3.95 -0.16
N LEU A 40 0.15 4.56 -0.33
CA LEU A 40 0.71 4.88 -1.64
C LEU A 40 1.69 3.79 -2.01
N THR A 41 1.36 2.96 -3.00
CA THR A 41 2.17 1.83 -3.43
C THR A 41 2.69 1.99 -4.84
N SER A 42 3.82 1.36 -5.14
CA SER A 42 4.27 1.11 -6.51
C SER A 42 3.40 0.03 -7.16
N ASP A 43 3.73 -0.37 -8.38
CA ASP A 43 2.91 -1.28 -9.19
C ASP A 43 2.94 -2.75 -8.71
N PHE A 44 3.71 -3.07 -7.66
CA PHE A 44 4.00 -4.44 -7.20
C PHE A 44 4.41 -5.38 -8.34
N ARG A 45 5.03 -4.84 -9.40
CA ARG A 45 5.35 -5.57 -10.65
C ARG A 45 4.12 -6.25 -11.29
N GLY A 46 2.92 -5.73 -11.02
CA GLY A 46 1.64 -6.30 -11.47
C GLY A 46 1.14 -7.48 -10.63
N ASP A 47 1.72 -7.74 -9.45
CA ASP A 47 1.25 -8.82 -8.57
C ASP A 47 -0.09 -8.47 -7.91
N LEU A 48 -1.17 -9.02 -8.46
CA LEU A 48 -2.52 -8.87 -7.92
C LEU A 48 -2.66 -9.46 -6.51
N ASN A 49 -1.83 -10.42 -6.10
CA ASN A 49 -1.90 -10.98 -4.74
C ASN A 49 -1.40 -9.97 -3.70
N ALA A 50 -0.34 -9.23 -4.03
CA ALA A 50 0.17 -8.15 -3.20
C ALA A 50 -0.88 -7.04 -3.01
N VAL A 51 -1.53 -6.62 -4.11
CA VAL A 51 -2.64 -5.66 -4.09
C VAL A 51 -3.81 -6.18 -3.25
N THR A 52 -4.22 -7.43 -3.47
CA THR A 52 -5.33 -8.07 -2.74
C THR A 52 -5.07 -8.11 -1.24
N THR A 53 -3.84 -8.41 -0.83
CA THR A 53 -3.42 -8.44 0.58
C THR A 53 -3.58 -7.07 1.25
N LEU A 54 -3.21 -6.00 0.55
CA LEU A 54 -3.35 -4.62 1.01
C LEU A 54 -4.80 -4.15 1.06
N VAL A 55 -5.60 -4.45 0.04
CA VAL A 55 -7.02 -4.08 0.03
C VAL A 55 -7.78 -4.76 1.18
N HIS A 56 -7.45 -6.01 1.50
CA HIS A 56 -8.05 -6.72 2.64
C HIS A 56 -7.47 -6.32 4.01
N SER A 57 -6.56 -5.34 4.06
CA SER A 57 -5.92 -4.91 5.31
C SER A 57 -6.70 -3.85 6.11
N TRP A 58 -7.90 -3.47 5.67
CA TRP A 58 -8.70 -2.34 6.20
C TRP A 58 -8.13 -0.97 5.86
N LEU A 59 -7.50 -0.87 4.69
CA LEU A 59 -7.04 0.39 4.15
C LEU A 59 -8.23 1.26 3.72
N ASP A 60 -8.18 2.57 3.99
CA ASP A 60 -9.25 3.49 3.60
C ASP A 60 -9.04 4.03 2.19
N VAL A 61 -7.77 4.30 1.81
CA VAL A 61 -7.42 4.85 0.49
C VAL A 61 -6.22 4.09 -0.08
N PHE A 62 -6.41 3.49 -1.24
CA PHE A 62 -5.33 2.88 -2.03
C PHE A 62 -4.94 3.83 -3.17
N ALA A 63 -3.70 4.26 -3.21
CA ALA A 63 -3.17 5.15 -4.23
C ALA A 63 -1.94 4.53 -4.91
N HIS A 64 -1.81 4.74 -6.22
CA HIS A 64 -0.63 4.37 -7.00
C HIS A 64 -0.25 5.55 -7.89
N ASN A 65 1.02 5.99 -7.80
CA ASN A 65 1.51 7.06 -8.64
C ASN A 65 1.74 6.56 -10.08
N ILE A 66 0.89 7.00 -11.01
CA ILE A 66 1.20 6.93 -12.45
C ILE A 66 2.16 8.10 -12.72
N GLU A 67 3.46 7.86 -12.57
CA GLU A 67 4.46 8.95 -12.59
C GLU A 67 4.51 9.73 -13.90
N THR A 68 4.17 9.13 -15.05
CA THR A 68 4.27 9.84 -16.33
C THR A 68 3.44 9.16 -17.43
N VAL A 69 2.85 9.97 -18.31
CA VAL A 69 2.19 9.49 -19.54
C VAL A 69 3.22 8.83 -20.47
N LYS A 70 2.89 7.66 -21.07
CA LYS A 70 3.72 6.88 -22.03
C LYS A 70 4.38 7.67 -23.17
N ARG A 71 3.98 8.92 -23.40
CA ARG A 71 4.52 9.80 -24.43
C ARG A 71 5.85 10.47 -24.05
N LEU A 72 6.24 10.46 -22.78
CA LEU A 72 7.43 11.16 -22.26
C LEU A 72 8.51 10.23 -21.67
N GLN A 73 8.43 8.92 -21.92
CA GLN A 73 9.50 7.97 -21.61
C GLN A 73 10.47 7.82 -22.77
#